data_AF-A0A1M4MIS1-F1
#
_entry.id   AF-A0A1M4MIS1-F1
#
_cell.length_a   1.000
_cell.length_b   1.000
_cell.length_c   1.000
_cell.angle_alpha   90.00
_cell.angle_beta   90.00
_cell.angle_gamma   90.00
#
_symmetry.space_group_name_H-M   'P 1'
#
loop_
_entity.id
_entity.type
_entity.pdbx_description
1 polymer ?
#
loop_
_entity_poly.entity_id
_entity_poly.type
_entity_poly.pdbx_seq_one_letter_code
_entity_poly.pdbx_strand_id
1 'polypeptide(L)'
;MLYVVPGILGYYIAGGVLPPPALVLAGYLHISAMHLFSAIPDIGFDATAGMTTTAVVLGRRRSLLLCLAFWSGLAALVIRLSGLHPASLLVLVYPAVSLALLLREGLSIDRVYWYLPFVNTGLGGLVFLLATLRTAAW
;
A
#
# COMPACT_ATOMS: atom_id res chain seq x y z
N MET A 1 -1.28 -10.04 5.50
CA MET A 1 0.03 -10.56 5.98
C MET A 1 0.72 -11.43 4.95
N LEU A 2 0.05 -12.44 4.38
CA LEU A 2 0.67 -13.36 3.40
C LEU A 2 1.51 -12.68 2.30
N TYR A 3 1.04 -11.55 1.76
CA TYR A 3 1.70 -10.83 0.66
C TYR A 3 3.01 -10.10 1.03
N VAL A 4 3.36 -9.97 2.31
CA VAL A 4 4.68 -9.42 2.70
C VAL A 4 5.75 -10.51 2.86
N VAL A 5 5.32 -11.78 3.00
CA VAL A 5 6.21 -12.91 3.28
C VAL A 5 7.29 -13.10 2.21
N PRO A 6 7.00 -13.02 0.89
CA PRO A 6 8.05 -13.13 -0.12
C PRO A 6 9.15 -12.07 0.05
N GLY A 7 8.79 -10.84 0.43
CA GLY A 7 9.75 -9.77 0.70
C GLY A 7 10.62 -10.05 1.94
N ILE A 8 10.02 -10.59 3.01
CA ILE A 8 10.76 -10.99 4.23
C ILE A 8 11.76 -12.10 3.90
N LEU A 9 11.32 -13.13 3.17
CA LEU A 9 12.18 -14.25 2.79
C LEU A 9 13.30 -13.80 1.84
N GLY A 10 13.00 -12.94 0.86
CA GLY A 10 14.00 -12.36 -0.03
C GLY A 10 15.07 -11.58 0.73
N TYR A 11 14.67 -10.77 1.72
CA TYR A 11 15.61 -10.06 2.58
C TYR A 11 16.51 -11.02 3.37
N TYR A 12 15.92 -12.08 3.93
CA TYR A 12 16.67 -13.11 4.67
C TYR A 12 17.66 -13.87 3.78
N ILE A 13 17.24 -14.29 2.60
CA ILE A 13 18.11 -15.02 1.65
C ILE A 13 19.28 -14.14 1.19
N ALA A 14 19.04 -12.85 0.96
CA ALA A 14 20.08 -11.93 0.50
C ALA A 14 21.03 -11.47 1.62
N GLY A 15 20.52 -11.27 2.84
CA GLY A 15 21.27 -10.66 3.95
C GLY A 15 21.65 -11.60 5.10
N GLY A 16 21.13 -12.82 5.13
CA GLY A 16 21.34 -13.79 6.22
C GLY A 16 20.65 -13.43 7.54
N VAL A 17 19.88 -12.33 7.58
CA VAL A 17 19.19 -11.82 8.78
C VAL A 17 17.77 -11.41 8.43
N LEU A 18 16.86 -11.46 9.41
CA LEU A 18 15.48 -11.00 9.20
C LEU A 18 15.43 -9.47 9.03
N PRO A 19 14.45 -8.95 8.27
CA PRO A 19 14.29 -7.51 8.12
C PRO A 19 13.93 -6.85 9.46
N PRO A 20 14.39 -5.60 9.70
CA PRO A 20 13.98 -4.82 10.85
C PRO A 20 12.45 -4.79 11.01
N PRO A 21 11.90 -4.90 12.24
CA PRO A 21 10.46 -4.91 12.47
C PRO A 21 9.71 -3.71 11.87
N ALA A 22 10.37 -2.55 11.81
CA ALA A 22 9.81 -1.35 11.19
C ALA A 22 9.51 -1.54 9.68
N LEU A 23 10.34 -2.31 8.95
CA LEU A 23 10.09 -2.61 7.54
C LEU A 23 8.93 -3.60 7.38
N VAL A 24 8.83 -4.58 8.29
CA VAL A 24 7.71 -5.53 8.32
C VAL A 24 6.40 -4.79 8.59
N LEU A 25 6.40 -3.83 9.53
CA LEU A 25 5.25 -2.98 9.83
C LEU A 25 4.89 -2.09 8.63
N ALA A 26 5.86 -1.49 7.94
CA ALA A 26 5.59 -0.72 6.73
C ALA A 26 4.92 -1.60 5.66
N GLY A 27 5.45 -2.80 5.41
CA GLY A 27 4.86 -3.77 4.50
C GLY A 27 3.44 -4.16 4.92
N TYR A 28 3.21 -4.41 6.21
CA TYR A 28 1.88 -4.71 6.77
C TYR A 28 0.87 -3.61 6.46
N LEU A 29 1.21 -2.35 6.76
CA LEU A 29 0.32 -1.21 6.59
C LEU A 29 -0.04 -1.03 5.11
N HIS A 30 0.96 -1.15 4.22
CA HIS A 30 0.73 -1.07 2.79
C HIS A 30 -0.23 -2.16 2.29
N ILE A 31 0.06 -3.44 2.58
CA ILE A 31 -0.75 -4.54 2.07
C ILE A 31 -2.15 -4.53 2.68
N SER A 32 -2.29 -4.17 3.96
CA SER A 32 -3.60 -4.16 4.63
C SER A 32 -4.52 -3.11 4.03
N ALA A 33 -3.98 -1.92 3.75
CA ALA A 33 -4.71 -0.88 3.04
C ALA A 33 -5.02 -1.27 1.59
N MET A 34 -4.07 -1.87 0.86
CA MET A 34 -4.32 -2.35 -0.51
C MET A 34 -5.44 -3.39 -0.58
N HIS A 35 -5.45 -4.38 0.33
CA HIS A 35 -6.50 -5.41 0.38
C HIS A 35 -7.86 -4.83 0.74
N LEU A 36 -7.88 -3.92 1.73
CA LEU A 36 -9.13 -3.27 2.11
C LEU A 36 -9.64 -2.39 0.96
N PHE A 37 -8.77 -1.61 0.34
CA PHE A 37 -9.12 -0.70 -0.75
C PHE A 37 -9.69 -1.46 -1.95
N SER A 38 -9.09 -2.58 -2.34
CA SER A 38 -9.59 -3.41 -3.44
C SER A 38 -10.95 -4.06 -3.15
N ALA A 39 -11.31 -4.26 -1.88
CA ALA A 39 -12.59 -4.83 -1.48
C ALA A 39 -13.74 -3.80 -1.42
N ILE A 40 -13.45 -2.50 -1.50
CA ILE A 40 -14.49 -1.46 -1.42
C ILE A 40 -15.45 -1.48 -2.63
N PRO A 41 -14.99 -1.61 -3.90
CA PRO A 41 -15.87 -1.83 -5.06
C PRO A 41 -16.81 -3.03 -4.90
N ASP A 42 -16.33 -4.07 -4.20
CA ASP A 42 -17.02 -5.36 -4.12
C ASP A 42 -18.01 -5.48 -2.96
N ILE A 43 -18.19 -4.43 -2.13
CA ILE A 43 -19.08 -4.46 -0.95
C ILE A 43 -20.48 -5.00 -1.28
N GLY A 44 -21.07 -4.56 -2.40
CA GLY A 44 -22.41 -5.01 -2.81
C GLY A 44 -22.43 -6.49 -3.18
N PHE A 45 -21.48 -6.94 -4.00
CA PHE A 45 -21.37 -8.33 -4.42
C PHE A 45 -21.07 -9.26 -3.25
N ASP A 46 -20.09 -8.89 -2.41
CA ASP A 46 -19.73 -9.61 -1.19
C ASP A 46 -20.94 -9.76 -0.25
N ALA A 47 -21.69 -8.68 -0.03
CA ALA A 47 -22.88 -8.71 0.81
C ALA A 47 -23.96 -9.64 0.25
N THR A 48 -24.21 -9.60 -1.07
CA THR A 48 -25.18 -10.52 -1.72
C THR A 48 -24.73 -11.97 -1.68
N ALA A 49 -23.42 -12.23 -1.67
CA ALA A 49 -22.85 -13.56 -1.52
C ALA A 49 -22.82 -14.06 -0.06
N GLY A 50 -23.31 -13.26 0.91
CA GLY A 50 -23.30 -13.60 2.33
C GLY A 50 -21.92 -13.46 3.00
N MET A 51 -20.97 -12.79 2.35
CA MET A 51 -19.62 -12.57 2.88
C MET A 51 -19.61 -11.40 3.87
N THR A 52 -18.85 -11.54 4.96
CA THR A 52 -18.71 -10.52 6.01
C THR A 52 -17.30 -9.92 6.00
N THR A 53 -16.85 -9.48 4.82
CA THR A 53 -15.53 -8.86 4.67
C THR A 53 -15.45 -7.55 5.48
N THR A 54 -14.24 -7.12 5.81
CA THR A 54 -14.01 -5.86 6.53
C THR A 54 -14.67 -4.68 5.80
N ALA A 55 -14.65 -4.67 4.47
CA ALA A 55 -15.29 -3.64 3.66
C ALA A 55 -16.82 -3.67 3.79
N VAL A 56 -17.45 -4.86 3.82
CA VAL A 56 -18.89 -5.01 4.05
C VAL A 56 -19.28 -4.51 5.44
N VAL A 57 -18.54 -4.90 6.48
CA VAL A 57 -18.83 -4.52 7.87
C VAL A 57 -18.64 -3.01 8.10
N LEU A 58 -17.58 -2.42 7.54
CA LEU A 58 -17.26 -1.00 7.74
C LEU A 58 -18.02 -0.08 6.77
N GLY A 59 -18.38 -0.57 5.60
CA GLY A 59 -18.88 0.24 4.48
C GLY A 59 -17.79 1.11 3.85
N ARG A 60 -18.14 1.79 2.76
CA ARG A 60 -17.19 2.57 1.93
C ARG A 60 -16.40 3.63 2.70
N ARG A 61 -17.09 4.53 3.43
CA ARG A 61 -16.44 5.70 4.05
C ARG A 61 -15.45 5.32 5.17
N ARG A 62 -15.84 4.40 6.06
CA ARG A 62 -14.96 3.95 7.16
C ARG A 62 -13.79 3.11 6.62
N SER A 63 -14.02 2.32 5.57
CA SER A 63 -12.94 1.60 4.88
C SER A 63 -11.91 2.55 4.29
N LEU A 64 -12.35 3.62 3.59
CA LEU A 64 -11.45 4.65 3.07
C LEU A 64 -10.67 5.38 4.17
N LEU A 65 -11.29 5.68 5.30
CA LEU A 65 -10.60 6.29 6.46
C LEU A 65 -9.52 5.35 7.03
N LEU A 66 -9.82 4.04 7.10
CA LEU A 66 -8.85 3.05 7.57
C LEU A 66 -7.69 2.89 6.57
N CYS A 67 -7.97 2.88 5.26
CA CYS A 67 -6.93 2.92 4.22
C CYS A 67 -6.06 4.18 4.34
N LEU A 68 -6.67 5.35 4.53
CA LEU A 68 -5.96 6.60 4.75
C LEU A 68 -5.03 6.51 5.96
N ALA A 69 -5.50 5.98 7.09
CA ALA A 69 -4.70 5.83 8.30
C ALA A 69 -3.49 4.91 8.09
N PHE A 70 -3.71 3.73 7.49
CA PHE A 70 -2.65 2.77 7.22
C PHE A 70 -1.62 3.30 6.21
N TRP A 71 -2.06 3.88 5.10
CA TRP A 71 -1.14 4.46 4.12
C TRP A 71 -0.43 5.72 4.63
N SER A 72 -1.05 6.49 5.54
CA SER A 72 -0.36 7.59 6.22
C SER A 72 0.72 7.08 7.18
N GLY A 73 0.43 6.00 7.92
CA GLY A 73 1.43 5.33 8.77
C GLY A 73 2.59 4.75 7.95
N LEU A 74 2.30 4.13 6.81
CA LEU A 74 3.31 3.71 5.83
C LEU A 74 4.16 4.90 5.38
N ALA A 75 3.52 6.00 4.96
CA ALA A 75 4.22 7.17 4.47
C ALA A 75 5.16 7.77 5.51
N ALA A 76 4.68 7.90 6.76
CA ALA A 76 5.49 8.36 7.87
C ALA A 76 6.71 7.47 8.12
N LEU A 77 6.53 6.14 8.09
CA LEU A 77 7.65 5.19 8.23
C LEU A 77 8.66 5.32 7.09
N VAL A 78 8.20 5.39 5.84
CA VAL A 78 9.08 5.50 4.66
C VAL A 78 9.89 6.79 4.70
N ILE A 79 9.23 7.93 4.91
CA ILE A 79 9.88 9.26 4.96
C ILE A 79 10.91 9.33 6.09
N ARG A 80 10.58 8.79 7.27
CA ARG A 80 11.48 8.77 8.42
C ARG A 80 12.67 7.82 8.19
N LEU A 81 12.42 6.61 7.69
CA LEU A 81 13.45 5.59 7.47
C LEU A 81 14.43 5.98 6.35
N SER A 82 13.98 6.77 5.38
CA SER A 82 14.84 7.28 4.31
C SER A 82 15.66 8.52 4.70
N GLY A 83 15.62 8.96 5.97
CA GLY A 83 16.31 10.18 6.41
C GLY A 83 15.79 11.44 5.70
N LEU A 84 14.48 11.53 5.45
CA LEU A 84 13.84 12.66 4.76
C LEU A 84 14.29 12.87 3.30
N HIS A 85 14.85 11.85 2.65
CA HIS A 85 15.20 11.94 1.24
C HIS A 85 13.98 12.35 0.37
N PRO A 86 14.08 13.33 -0.54
CA PRO A 86 12.93 13.85 -1.28
C PRO A 86 12.13 12.78 -2.06
N ALA A 87 12.80 11.78 -2.62
CA ALA A 87 12.14 10.68 -3.32
C ALA A 87 11.17 9.87 -2.44
N SER A 88 11.34 9.90 -1.11
CA SER A 88 10.42 9.23 -0.18
C SER A 88 9.02 9.84 -0.20
N LEU A 89 8.87 11.10 -0.61
CA LEU A 89 7.58 11.78 -0.71
C LEU A 89 6.65 11.16 -1.76
N LEU A 90 7.19 10.38 -2.71
CA LEU A 90 6.39 9.65 -3.70
C LEU A 90 5.39 8.69 -3.06
N VAL A 91 5.70 8.17 -1.86
CA VAL A 91 4.78 7.30 -1.10
C VAL A 91 3.47 8.01 -0.71
N LEU A 92 3.45 9.35 -0.70
CA LEU A 92 2.26 10.14 -0.36
C LEU A 92 1.13 10.00 -1.38
N VAL A 93 1.40 9.42 -2.57
CA VAL A 93 0.36 9.10 -3.54
C VAL A 93 -0.72 8.19 -2.93
N TYR A 94 -0.34 7.23 -2.08
CA TYR A 94 -1.26 6.28 -1.48
C TYR A 94 -2.29 6.95 -0.55
N PRO A 95 -1.88 7.66 0.52
CA PRO A 95 -2.86 8.38 1.35
C PRO A 95 -3.59 9.47 0.56
N ALA A 96 -2.95 10.12 -0.43
CA ALA A 96 -3.62 11.11 -1.27
C ALA A 96 -4.80 10.52 -2.07
N VAL A 97 -4.69 9.29 -2.58
CA VAL A 97 -5.78 8.61 -3.27
C VAL A 97 -6.97 8.38 -2.34
N SER A 98 -6.73 7.87 -1.12
CA SER A 98 -7.81 7.67 -0.14
C SER A 98 -8.46 8.99 0.27
N LEU A 99 -7.64 10.03 0.51
CA LEU A 99 -8.12 11.36 0.87
C LEU A 99 -8.94 11.99 -0.27
N ALA A 100 -8.49 11.88 -1.52
CA ALA A 100 -9.20 12.41 -2.67
C ALA A 100 -10.59 11.76 -2.82
N LEU A 101 -10.69 10.44 -2.64
CA LEU A 101 -11.97 9.71 -2.67
C LEU A 101 -12.90 10.04 -1.49
N LEU A 102 -12.34 10.47 -0.35
CA LEU A 102 -13.12 10.95 0.79
C LEU A 102 -13.63 12.38 0.59
N LEU A 103 -12.86 13.24 -0.09
CA LEU A 103 -13.19 14.65 -0.28
C LEU A 103 -14.02 14.92 -1.54
N ARG A 104 -13.94 14.04 -2.56
CA ARG A 104 -14.62 14.24 -3.85
C ARG A 104 -15.56 13.09 -4.14
N GLU A 105 -16.86 13.32 -3.96
CA GLU A 105 -17.91 12.32 -4.22
C GLU A 105 -18.02 11.93 -5.70
N GLY A 106 -17.61 12.81 -6.62
CA GLY A 106 -17.61 12.53 -8.06
C GLY A 106 -16.52 11.57 -8.55
N LEU A 107 -15.58 11.16 -7.69
CA LEU A 107 -14.56 10.17 -8.06
C LEU A 107 -15.11 8.76 -7.88
N SER A 108 -15.13 7.98 -8.97
CA SER A 108 -15.49 6.57 -8.90
C SER A 108 -14.30 5.75 -8.41
N ILE A 109 -14.51 5.05 -7.31
CA ILE A 109 -13.50 4.15 -6.75
C ILE A 109 -13.16 3.03 -7.73
N ASP A 110 -14.12 2.57 -8.51
CA ASP A 110 -13.96 1.51 -9.51
C ASP A 110 -12.92 1.89 -10.57
N ARG A 111 -12.91 3.15 -11.01
CA ARG A 111 -11.90 3.64 -11.97
C ARG A 111 -10.55 3.81 -11.30
N VAL A 112 -10.53 4.45 -10.12
CA VAL A 112 -9.28 4.73 -9.39
C VAL A 112 -8.55 3.44 -9.03
N TYR A 113 -9.28 2.40 -8.65
CA TYR A 113 -8.75 1.08 -8.35
C TYR A 113 -7.91 0.52 -9.51
N TRP A 114 -8.38 0.63 -10.76
CA TRP A 114 -7.66 0.15 -11.93
C TRP A 114 -6.35 0.89 -12.22
N TYR A 115 -6.14 2.08 -11.65
CA TYR A 115 -4.87 2.79 -11.77
C TYR A 115 -3.82 2.34 -10.74
N LEU A 116 -4.22 1.75 -9.61
CA LEU A 116 -3.29 1.34 -8.56
C LEU A 116 -2.23 0.32 -9.02
N PRO A 117 -2.52 -0.68 -9.88
CA PRO A 117 -1.49 -1.55 -10.44
C PRO A 117 -0.38 -0.80 -11.17
N PHE A 118 -0.72 0.25 -11.93
CA PHE A 118 0.27 1.08 -12.63
C PHE A 118 1.11 1.90 -11.63
N VAL A 119 0.48 2.45 -10.59
CA VAL A 119 1.19 3.16 -9.52
C VAL A 119 2.16 2.23 -8.78
N ASN A 120 1.71 1.04 -8.41
CA ASN A 120 2.53 0.04 -7.71
C ASN A 120 3.70 -0.45 -8.59
N THR A 121 3.43 -0.73 -9.87
CA THR A 121 4.47 -1.13 -10.83
C THR A 121 5.47 0.00 -11.05
N GLY A 122 4.99 1.24 -11.20
CA GLY A 122 5.84 2.41 -11.42
C GLY A 122 6.75 2.70 -10.23
N LEU A 123 6.19 2.83 -9.03
CA LEU A 123 6.96 3.12 -7.82
C LEU A 123 7.86 1.95 -7.41
N GLY A 124 7.31 0.73 -7.37
CA GLY A 124 8.08 -0.47 -7.04
C GLY A 124 9.18 -0.76 -8.05
N GLY A 125 8.86 -0.63 -9.34
CA GLY A 125 9.82 -0.79 -10.43
C GLY A 125 10.92 0.26 -10.40
N LEU A 126 10.59 1.53 -10.11
CA LEU A 126 11.59 2.58 -9.94
C LEU A 126 12.55 2.27 -8.78
N VAL A 127 12.03 1.87 -7.62
CA VAL A 127 12.84 1.49 -6.46
C VAL A 127 13.76 0.31 -6.82
N PHE A 128 13.22 -0.71 -7.48
CA PHE A 128 13.98 -1.89 -7.91
C PHE A 128 15.09 -1.53 -8.91
N LEU A 129 14.79 -0.74 -9.92
CA LEU A 129 15.75 -0.29 -10.94
C LEU A 129 16.87 0.54 -10.31
N LEU A 130 16.53 1.52 -9.47
CA LEU A 130 17.53 2.35 -8.80
C LEU A 130 18.41 1.54 -7.84
N ALA A 131 17.84 0.59 -7.11
CA ALA A 131 18.61 -0.31 -6.25
C ALA A 131 19.57 -1.19 -7.07
N THR A 132 19.11 -1.75 -8.19
CA THR A 132 19.91 -2.61 -9.06
C THR A 132 21.03 -1.84 -9.75
N LEU A 133 20.75 -0.64 -10.27
CA LEU A 133 21.75 0.22 -10.90
C LEU A 133 22.82 0.65 -9.90
N ARG A 134 22.43 0.94 -8.65
CA ARG A 134 23.39 1.26 -7.58
C ARG A 134 24.33 0.10 -7.25
N THR A 135 23.86 -1.14 -7.37
CA THR A 135 24.71 -2.33 -7.15
C THR A 135 25.56 -2.70 -8.36
N ALA A 136 25.12 -2.40 -9.58
CA ALA A 136 25.83 -2.73 -10.82
C ALA A 136 26.89 -1.70 -11.22
N ALA A 137 26.87 -0.50 -10.63
CA ALA A 137 27.85 0.56 -10.90
C ALA A 137 29.20 0.37 -10.17
N TRP A 138 29.56 -0.87 -9.83
CA TRP A 138 30.83 -1.27 -9.21
C TRP A 138 31.61 -2.19 -10.13
#